data_AF-A0A1V5P5P5-F1
#
_entry.id   AF-A0A1V5P5P5-F1
#
_cell.length_a   1.000
_cell.length_b   1.000
_cell.length_c   1.000
_cell.angle_alpha   90.00
_cell.angle_beta   90.00
_cell.angle_gamma   90.00
#
_symmetry.space_group_name_H-M   'P 1'
#
loop_
_entity.id
_entity.type
_entity.pdbx_description
1 polymer ?
#
loop_
_entity_poly.entity_id
_entity_poly.type
_entity_poly.pdbx_seq_one_letter_code
_entity_poly.pdbx_strand_id
1 'polypeptide(L)'
;MENPLSLKLYSRIFSTVQTNSFNKIVWCTLYNNIQNDFLCASLEVESDKIFDELRTLKGFDVYLLFTELPENKFRVSFRSNIGIDVSDIARLFGGGGHAQACSCIIEGNLHNIQYNVIEKVERLFR
;
A
#
# COMPACT_ATOMS: atom_id res chain seq x y z
N MET A 1 9.13 -22.90 -3.71
CA MET A 1 9.83 -22.20 -4.82
C MET A 1 8.94 -21.06 -5.26
N GLU A 2 9.50 -19.87 -5.48
CA GLU A 2 8.74 -18.77 -6.06
C GLU A 2 8.29 -19.11 -7.49
N ASN A 3 7.04 -18.78 -7.81
CA ASN A 3 6.48 -18.98 -9.13
C ASN A 3 6.95 -17.84 -10.05
N PRO A 4 7.45 -18.11 -11.28
CA PRO A 4 7.79 -17.07 -12.25
C PRO A 4 6.68 -16.03 -12.50
N LEU A 5 5.41 -16.41 -12.31
CA LEU A 5 4.28 -15.49 -12.38
C LEU A 5 4.29 -14.46 -11.24
N SER A 6 4.60 -14.87 -10.01
CA SER A 6 4.72 -13.96 -8.86
C SER A 6 5.85 -12.94 -9.08
N LEU A 7 6.98 -13.35 -9.66
CA LEU A 7 8.06 -12.42 -9.99
C LEU A 7 7.64 -11.37 -11.04
N LYS A 8 6.88 -11.78 -12.07
CA LYS A 8 6.33 -10.85 -13.06
C LYS A 8 5.30 -9.90 -12.45
N LEU A 9 4.48 -10.39 -11.53
CA LEU A 9 3.55 -9.58 -10.75
C LEU A 9 4.30 -8.51 -9.94
N TYR A 10 5.27 -8.93 -9.12
CA TYR A 10 6.08 -8.02 -8.31
C TYR A 10 6.80 -6.98 -9.15
N SER A 11 7.40 -7.38 -10.27
CA SER A 11 8.05 -6.46 -11.21
C SER A 11 7.11 -5.33 -11.68
N ARG A 12 5.85 -5.66 -11.97
CA ARG A 12 4.86 -4.65 -12.39
C ARG A 12 4.32 -3.80 -11.24
N ILE A 13 4.31 -4.31 -10.02
CA ILE A 13 3.89 -3.53 -8.85
C ILE A 13 5.03 -2.58 -8.44
N PHE A 14 6.26 -3.07 -8.34
CA PHE A 14 7.39 -2.26 -7.93
C PHE A 14 7.79 -1.19 -8.95
N SER A 15 7.42 -1.36 -10.23
CA SER A 15 7.56 -0.26 -11.20
C SER A 15 6.66 0.94 -10.90
N THR A 16 5.70 0.81 -9.99
CA THR A 16 4.81 1.90 -9.52
C THR A 16 5.28 2.53 -8.21
N VAL A 17 6.43 2.11 -7.69
CA VAL A 17 6.94 2.61 -6.41
C VAL A 17 7.13 4.12 -6.43
N GLN A 18 6.69 4.77 -5.37
CA GLN A 18 6.82 6.20 -5.16
C GLN A 18 7.19 6.48 -3.71
N THR A 19 7.79 7.63 -3.46
CA THR A 19 8.22 8.07 -2.14
C THR A 19 7.84 9.53 -1.91
N ASN A 20 7.74 9.91 -0.64
CA ASN A 20 7.53 11.31 -0.29
C ASN A 20 8.86 12.07 -0.26
N SER A 21 8.79 13.41 -0.22
CA SER A 21 9.95 14.31 -0.42
C SER A 21 11.07 14.16 0.62
N PHE A 22 10.77 13.62 1.80
CA PHE A 22 11.73 13.40 2.89
C PHE A 22 11.96 11.91 3.21
N ASN A 23 11.57 11.01 2.30
CA ASN A 23 11.85 9.56 2.33
C ASN A 23 11.44 8.84 3.63
N LYS A 24 10.25 9.16 4.14
CA LYS A 24 9.64 8.46 5.29
C LYS A 24 8.48 7.55 4.92
N ILE A 25 7.89 7.79 3.76
CA ILE A 25 6.74 7.05 3.25
C ILE A 25 7.11 6.48 1.89
N VAL A 26 6.86 5.19 1.69
CA VAL A 26 6.96 4.52 0.38
C VAL A 26 5.63 3.86 0.06
N TRP A 27 5.22 3.89 -1.20
CA TRP A 27 4.01 3.22 -1.62
C TRP A 27 4.09 2.66 -3.02
N CYS A 28 3.30 1.62 -3.27
CA CYS A 28 3.07 1.04 -4.58
C CYS A 28 1.57 1.03 -4.89
N THR A 29 1.25 0.85 -6.17
CA THR A 29 -0.13 0.68 -6.66
C THR A 29 -0.28 -0.66 -7.39
N LEU A 30 -1.28 -1.43 -6.99
CA LEU A 30 -1.70 -2.65 -7.68
C LEU A 30 -2.98 -2.37 -8.47
N TYR A 31 -2.82 -2.14 -9.77
CA TYR A 31 -3.93 -1.89 -10.70
C TYR A 31 -4.71 -3.18 -11.02
N ASN A 32 -5.99 -3.04 -11.37
CA ASN A 32 -6.90 -4.16 -11.65
C ASN A 32 -6.48 -4.94 -12.90
N ASN A 33 -5.92 -4.27 -13.92
CA ASN A 33 -5.36 -4.96 -15.10
C ASN A 33 -4.20 -5.90 -14.74
N ILE A 34 -3.33 -5.48 -13.81
CA ILE A 34 -2.25 -6.33 -13.29
C ILE A 34 -2.86 -7.55 -12.57
N GLN A 35 -3.90 -7.36 -11.76
CA GLN A 35 -4.56 -8.46 -11.04
C GLN A 35 -5.16 -9.52 -12.00
N ASN A 36 -5.81 -9.08 -13.08
CA ASN A 36 -6.41 -9.96 -14.08
C ASN A 36 -5.36 -10.77 -14.86
N ASP A 37 -4.21 -10.17 -15.15
CA ASP A 37 -3.14 -10.80 -15.93
C ASP A 37 -2.47 -11.98 -15.21
N PHE A 38 -2.58 -12.07 -13.88
CA PHE A 38 -1.89 -13.09 -13.08
C PHE A 38 -2.82 -14.09 -12.37
N LEU A 39 -4.15 -14.00 -12.54
CA LEU A 39 -5.16 -14.93 -12.00
C LEU A 39 -4.85 -15.40 -10.56
N CYS A 40 -4.30 -14.52 -9.73
CA CYS A 40 -3.71 -14.93 -8.47
C CYS A 40 -4.80 -15.20 -7.43
N ALA A 41 -4.95 -16.48 -7.06
CA ALA A 41 -5.93 -16.98 -6.11
C ALA A 41 -5.76 -16.48 -4.66
N SER A 42 -4.78 -15.62 -4.36
CA SER A 42 -4.60 -15.03 -3.03
C SER A 42 -3.88 -13.68 -3.08
N LEU A 43 -4.59 -12.62 -3.47
CA LEU A 43 -4.11 -11.24 -3.40
C LEU A 43 -3.60 -10.85 -1.99
N GLU A 44 -4.13 -11.48 -0.94
CA GLU A 44 -3.69 -11.27 0.45
C GLU A 44 -2.26 -11.78 0.69
N VAL A 45 -1.95 -13.02 0.28
CA VAL A 45 -0.60 -13.60 0.43
C VAL A 45 0.43 -12.81 -0.36
N GLU A 46 0.05 -12.28 -1.52
CA GLU A 46 0.94 -11.46 -2.34
C GLU A 46 1.10 -10.05 -1.75
N SER A 47 0.09 -9.50 -1.08
CA SER A 47 0.19 -8.22 -0.38
C SER A 47 1.20 -8.26 0.76
N ASP A 48 1.23 -9.33 1.55
CA ASP A 48 2.21 -9.47 2.65
C ASP A 48 3.65 -9.54 2.12
N LYS A 49 3.89 -10.29 1.03
CA LYS A 49 5.22 -10.34 0.40
C LYS A 49 5.66 -8.99 -0.18
N ILE A 50 4.73 -8.23 -0.76
CA ILE A 50 5.00 -6.86 -1.21
C ILE A 50 5.46 -6.00 -0.03
N PHE A 51 4.76 -6.09 1.11
CA PHE A 51 5.17 -5.36 2.31
C PHE A 51 6.50 -5.84 2.87
N ASP A 52 6.79 -7.13 2.83
CA ASP A 52 8.08 -7.66 3.27
C ASP A 52 9.24 -7.11 2.42
N GLU A 53 9.07 -7.05 1.09
CA GLU A 53 10.06 -6.44 0.21
C GLU A 53 10.20 -4.94 0.47
N LEU A 54 9.08 -4.21 0.61
CA LEU A 54 9.11 -2.78 0.91
C LEU A 54 9.82 -2.47 2.24
N ARG A 55 9.68 -3.34 3.26
CA ARG A 55 10.36 -3.19 4.56
C ARG A 55 11.87 -3.39 4.49
N THR A 56 12.41 -3.97 3.43
CA THR A 56 13.86 -4.05 3.23
C THR A 56 14.47 -2.68 2.92
N LEU A 57 13.66 -1.71 2.46
CA LEU A 57 14.10 -0.36 2.13
C LEU A 57 14.45 0.41 3.41
N LYS A 58 15.71 0.87 3.47
CA LYS A 58 16.23 1.64 4.61
C LYS A 58 15.75 3.10 4.54
N GLY A 59 15.40 3.66 5.70
CA GLY A 59 15.06 5.08 5.86
C GLY A 59 13.55 5.36 5.90
N PHE A 60 12.73 4.41 5.45
CA PHE A 60 11.27 4.50 5.46
C PHE A 60 10.66 3.99 6.77
N ASP A 61 9.52 4.57 7.13
CA ASP A 61 8.83 4.33 8.40
C ASP A 61 7.36 3.91 8.21
N VAL A 62 6.76 4.28 7.08
CA VAL A 62 5.41 3.87 6.68
C VAL A 62 5.42 3.35 5.24
N TYR A 63 4.73 2.23 5.04
CA TYR A 63 4.64 1.50 3.77
C TYR A 63 3.16 1.38 3.40
N LEU A 64 2.80 1.80 2.19
CA LEU A 64 1.41 1.76 1.71
C LEU A 64 1.29 0.92 0.44
N LEU A 65 0.16 0.23 0.31
CA LEU A 65 -0.24 -0.43 -0.92
C LEU A 65 -1.63 0.04 -1.32
N PHE A 66 -1.73 0.68 -2.48
CA PHE A 66 -2.99 1.08 -3.08
C PHE A 66 -3.45 -0.01 -4.04
N THR A 67 -4.42 -0.83 -3.64
CA THR A 67 -4.98 -1.89 -4.49
C THR A 67 -6.26 -1.38 -5.15
N GLU A 68 -6.26 -1.30 -6.47
CA GLU A 68 -7.44 -0.96 -7.25
C GLU A 68 -8.50 -2.06 -7.11
N LEU A 69 -9.73 -1.64 -6.84
CA LEU A 69 -10.91 -2.47 -6.74
C LEU A 69 -11.91 -2.04 -7.84
N PRO A 70 -12.95 -2.86 -8.11
CA PRO A 70 -14.05 -2.45 -8.96
C PRO A 70 -14.69 -1.13 -8.51
N GLU A 71 -15.41 -0.47 -9.43
CA GLU A 71 -16.21 0.73 -9.16
C GLU A 71 -15.39 1.95 -8.67
N ASN A 72 -14.19 2.16 -9.22
CA ASN A 72 -13.31 3.29 -8.86
C ASN A 72 -12.98 3.35 -7.37
N LYS A 73 -12.81 2.20 -6.73
CA LYS A 73 -12.44 2.10 -5.32
C LYS A 73 -11.00 1.65 -5.20
N PHE A 74 -10.35 2.05 -4.12
CA PHE A 74 -9.03 1.59 -3.76
C PHE A 74 -9.02 1.11 -2.33
N ARG A 75 -8.54 -0.11 -2.11
CA ARG A 75 -8.10 -0.52 -0.78
C ARG A 75 -6.73 0.10 -0.53
N VAL A 76 -6.60 0.81 0.57
CA VAL A 76 -5.30 1.31 1.04
C VAL A 76 -4.90 0.46 2.23
N SER A 77 -3.85 -0.34 2.05
CA SER A 77 -3.25 -1.14 3.11
C SER A 77 -2.06 -0.40 3.68
N PHE A 78 -1.99 -0.29 5.01
CA PHE A 78 -0.94 0.42 5.71
C PHE A 78 -0.09 -0.59 6.49
N ARG A 79 1.22 -0.36 6.48
CA ARG A 79 2.18 -0.93 7.43
C ARG A 79 3.09 0.16 7.94
N SER A 80 3.59 0.01 9.16
CA SER A 80 4.57 0.93 9.73
C SER A 80 5.60 0.18 10.57
N ASN A 81 6.69 0.87 10.88
CA ASN A 81 7.66 0.42 11.87
C ASN A 81 7.05 0.44 13.29
N ILE A 82 7.64 -0.33 14.20
CA ILE A 82 7.23 -0.36 15.61
C ILE A 82 7.32 1.05 16.19
N GLY A 83 6.30 1.44 16.95
CA GLY A 83 6.20 2.77 17.57
C GLY A 83 5.44 3.81 16.74
N ILE A 84 5.01 3.48 15.51
CA ILE A 84 4.22 4.38 14.66
C ILE A 84 2.82 3.81 14.47
N ASP A 85 1.80 4.51 14.99
CA ASP A 85 0.40 4.13 14.83
C ASP A 85 -0.21 4.76 13.56
N VAL A 86 -0.57 3.90 12.60
CA VAL A 86 -1.27 4.25 11.35
C VAL A 86 -2.76 3.90 11.39
N SER A 87 -3.25 3.27 12.46
CA SER A 87 -4.64 2.84 12.60
C SER A 87 -5.61 4.02 12.66
N ASP A 88 -5.23 5.13 13.30
CA ASP A 88 -6.03 6.35 13.35
C ASP A 88 -6.22 6.97 11.96
N ILE A 89 -5.19 6.91 11.11
CA ILE A 89 -5.30 7.39 9.73
C ILE A 89 -6.30 6.54 8.95
N ALA A 90 -6.23 5.21 9.06
CA ALA A 90 -7.21 4.34 8.41
C ALA A 90 -8.64 4.63 8.91
N ARG A 91 -8.84 4.91 10.20
CA ARG A 91 -10.15 5.28 10.77
C ARG A 91 -10.71 6.58 10.19
N LEU A 92 -9.88 7.57 9.90
CA LEU A 92 -10.31 8.82 9.22
C LEU A 92 -10.94 8.56 7.86
N PHE A 93 -10.56 7.47 7.20
CA PHE A 93 -11.09 7.02 5.91
C PHE A 93 -12.12 5.88 6.06
N GLY A 94 -12.71 5.69 7.24
CA GLY A 94 -13.72 4.66 7.49
C GLY A 94 -13.18 3.23 7.58
N GLY A 95 -11.86 3.06 7.71
CA GLY A 95 -11.20 1.78 7.87
C GLY A 95 -10.86 1.44 9.33
N GLY A 96 -9.89 0.54 9.50
CA GLY A 96 -9.42 0.11 10.82
C GLY A 96 -8.37 -0.99 10.77
N GLY A 97 -7.99 -1.50 11.95
CA GLY A 97 -6.99 -2.53 12.13
C GLY A 97 -6.13 -2.28 13.36
N HIS A 98 -4.92 -2.84 13.36
CA HIS A 98 -3.91 -2.66 14.40
C HIS A 98 -3.05 -1.43 14.15
N ALA A 99 -2.38 -0.95 15.19
CA ALA A 99 -1.52 0.24 15.15
C ALA A 99 -0.52 0.21 13.99
N GLN A 100 0.13 -0.92 13.72
CA GLN A 100 1.11 -1.06 12.63
C GLN A 100 0.58 -1.77 11.38
N ALA A 101 -0.70 -2.16 11.36
CA ALA A 101 -1.28 -2.94 10.27
C ALA A 101 -2.79 -2.70 10.21
N CYS A 102 -3.19 -1.80 9.31
CA CYS A 102 -4.58 -1.41 9.12
C CYS A 102 -4.89 -1.25 7.63
N SER A 103 -6.17 -1.04 7.31
CA SER A 103 -6.59 -0.72 5.96
C SER A 103 -7.87 0.10 5.93
N CYS A 104 -8.11 0.79 4.82
CA CYS A 104 -9.38 1.44 4.50
C CYS A 104 -9.73 1.22 3.02
N ILE A 105 -10.97 1.49 2.64
CA ILE A 105 -11.41 1.51 1.24
C ILE A 105 -11.90 2.93 0.94
N ILE A 106 -11.36 3.53 -0.12
CA ILE A 106 -11.66 4.90 -0.52
C ILE A 106 -12.14 4.89 -1.96
N GLU A 107 -13.25 5.58 -2.22
CA GLU A 107 -13.78 5.77 -3.57
C GLU A 107 -13.20 7.03 -4.21
N GLY A 108 -12.88 6.95 -5.51
CA GLY A 108 -12.50 8.08 -6.33
C GLY A 108 -11.25 7.86 -7.17
N ASN A 109 -10.64 8.97 -7.58
CA ASN A 109 -9.46 8.97 -8.42
C ASN A 109 -8.19 8.68 -7.59
N LEU A 110 -7.34 7.77 -8.06
CA LEU A 110 -6.09 7.37 -7.41
C LEU A 110 -5.22 8.55 -6.98
N HIS A 111 -5.04 9.56 -7.83
CA HIS A 111 -4.17 10.70 -7.52
C HIS A 111 -4.68 11.49 -6.32
N ASN A 112 -5.99 11.74 -6.26
CA ASN A 112 -6.60 12.42 -5.13
C ASN A 112 -6.55 11.57 -3.85
N ILE A 113 -6.74 10.26 -3.98
CA ILE A 113 -6.64 9.32 -2.87
C ILE A 113 -5.21 9.31 -2.32
N GLN A 114 -4.20 9.14 -3.18
CA GLN A 114 -2.79 9.17 -2.80
C GLN A 114 -2.45 10.49 -2.12
N TYR A 115 -2.80 11.63 -2.71
CA TYR A 115 -2.55 12.95 -2.12
C TYR A 115 -3.13 13.06 -0.70
N ASN A 116 -4.41 12.72 -0.52
CA ASN A 116 -5.07 12.82 0.78
C ASN A 116 -4.49 11.87 1.83
N VAL A 117 -4.21 10.62 1.45
CA VAL A 117 -3.63 9.62 2.36
C VAL A 117 -2.22 10.04 2.78
N ILE A 118 -1.37 10.40 1.82
CA ILE A 118 0.02 10.79 2.08
C ILE A 118 0.05 12.03 2.98
N GLU A 119 -0.78 13.04 2.69
CA GLU A 119 -0.87 14.26 3.52
C GLU A 119 -1.20 13.95 4.99
N LYS A 120 -2.05 12.95 5.26
CA LYS A 120 -2.36 12.52 6.63
C LYS A 120 -1.21 11.75 7.27
N VAL A 121 -0.54 10.88 6.53
CA VAL A 121 0.61 10.12 7.04
C VAL A 121 1.80 11.04 7.32
N GLU A 122 2.04 12.06 6.49
CA GLU A 122 3.12 13.02 6.70
C GLU A 122 3.01 13.78 8.02
N ARG A 123 1.79 13.96 8.54
CA ARG A 123 1.55 14.62 9.84
C ARG A 123 2.10 13.83 11.02
N LEU A 124 2.42 12.54 10.86
CA LEU A 124 3.08 11.73 11.89
C LEU A 124 4.56 12.12 12.11
N PHE A 125 5.16 12.82 11.14
CA PHE A 125 6.59 13.17 11.14
C PHE A 125 6.85 14.67 11.34
N ARG A 126 5.82 15.44 11.68
CA ARG A 126 5.90 16.89 11.91
C ARG A 126 5.99 17.24 13.38
#